data_AF-A0AAC9IX67-F1
#
_entry.id   AF-A0AAC9IX67-F1
#
_cell.length_a   1.000
_cell.length_b   1.000
_cell.length_c   1.000
_cell.angle_alpha   90.00
_cell.angle_beta   90.00
_cell.angle_gamma   90.00
#
_symmetry.space_group_name_H-M   'P 1'
#
loop_
_entity.id
_entity.type
_entity.pdbx_description
1 polymer ?
#
loop_
_entity_poly.entity_id
_entity_poly.type
_entity_poly.pdbx_seq_one_letter_code
_entity_poly.pdbx_strand_id
1 'polypeptide(L)'
;MGLYYESTLNVLKKNFMLLIMAIVLLIPTFFLWAGAPFFIIGGLVENLISSQVLVFISISLSGGFLFSLYFLPFLYKIAKQLANITQIGVGNFLLRIHTTFIFICSVVYGITIYVIFQY
;
A
#
# COMPACT_ATOMS: atom_id res chain seq x y z
N MET A 1 1.60 -26.11 0.25
CA MET A 1 1.76 -24.81 -0.45
C MET A 1 0.83 -24.63 -1.65
N GLY A 2 0.59 -25.65 -2.50
CA GLY A 2 -0.20 -25.49 -3.74
C GLY A 2 -1.62 -24.96 -3.55
N LEU A 3 -2.38 -25.45 -2.57
CA LEU A 3 -3.76 -25.02 -2.32
C LEU A 3 -3.88 -23.52 -1.98
N TYR A 4 -2.93 -22.97 -1.23
CA TYR A 4 -2.91 -21.53 -0.90
C TYR A 4 -2.58 -20.69 -2.14
N TYR A 5 -1.59 -21.10 -2.92
CA TYR A 5 -1.19 -20.40 -4.14
C TYR A 5 -2.32 -20.40 -5.18
N GLU A 6 -2.95 -21.57 -5.41
CA GLU A 6 -4.07 -21.69 -6.33
C GLU A 6 -5.29 -20.90 -5.89
N SER A 7 -5.64 -20.94 -4.60
CA SER A 7 -6.71 -20.10 -4.05
C SER A 7 -6.43 -18.62 -4.28
N THR A 8 -5.20 -18.16 -4.00
CA THR A 8 -4.83 -16.75 -4.16
C THR A 8 -4.86 -16.34 -5.64
N LEU A 9 -4.37 -17.19 -6.54
CA LEU A 9 -4.46 -16.99 -8.00
C LEU A 9 -5.92 -16.93 -8.48
N ASN A 10 -6.79 -17.76 -7.92
CA ASN A 10 -8.20 -17.79 -8.29
C ASN A 10 -8.91 -16.49 -7.85
N VAL A 11 -8.57 -15.94 -6.68
CA VAL A 11 -9.03 -14.61 -6.25
C VAL A 11 -8.52 -13.52 -7.18
N LEU A 12 -7.23 -13.57 -7.53
CA LEU A 12 -6.61 -12.60 -8.43
C LEU A 12 -7.32 -12.58 -9.78
N LYS A 13 -7.53 -13.76 -10.40
CA LYS A 13 -8.23 -13.88 -11.69
C LYS A 13 -9.68 -13.39 -11.61
N LYS A 14 -10.42 -13.83 -10.57
CA LYS A 14 -11.85 -13.50 -10.42
C LYS A 14 -12.09 -12.03 -10.07
N ASN A 15 -11.12 -11.37 -9.44
CA ASN A 15 -11.25 -9.99 -8.97
C ASN A 15 -10.23 -9.05 -9.61
N PHE A 16 -9.67 -9.42 -10.76
CA PHE A 16 -8.71 -8.62 -11.50
C PHE A 16 -9.24 -7.21 -11.82
N MET A 17 -10.56 -7.11 -12.02
CA MET A 17 -11.26 -5.83 -12.18
C MET A 17 -11.01 -4.85 -11.02
N LEU A 18 -10.94 -5.31 -9.77
CA LEU A 18 -10.67 -4.43 -8.63
C LEU A 18 -9.24 -3.90 -8.65
N LEU A 19 -8.28 -4.72 -9.11
CA LEU A 19 -6.89 -4.28 -9.27
C LEU A 19 -6.81 -3.19 -10.35
N ILE A 20 -7.47 -3.40 -11.49
CA ILE A 20 -7.52 -2.40 -12.57
C ILE A 20 -8.17 -1.11 -12.07
N MET A 21 -9.31 -1.20 -11.39
CA MET A 21 -10.00 -0.03 -10.84
C MET A 21 -9.10 0.76 -9.89
N ALA A 22 -8.38 0.08 -8.99
CA ALA A 22 -7.44 0.72 -8.08
C ALA A 22 -6.31 1.45 -8.85
N ILE A 23 -5.75 0.81 -9.90
CA ILE A 23 -4.72 1.41 -10.76
C ILE A 23 -5.26 2.64 -11.50
N VAL A 24 -6.47 2.55 -12.06
CA VAL A 24 -7.11 3.67 -12.76
C VAL A 24 -7.39 4.82 -11.79
N LEU A 25 -7.83 4.52 -10.56
CA LEU A 25 -8.08 5.51 -9.51
C LEU A 25 -6.80 6.21 -9.02
N LEU A 26 -5.64 5.56 -9.10
CA LEU A 26 -4.37 6.15 -8.68
C LEU A 26 -3.97 7.37 -9.54
N ILE A 27 -4.33 7.39 -10.82
CA ILE A 27 -3.99 8.49 -11.74
C ILE A 27 -4.68 9.81 -11.33
N PRO A 28 -6.03 9.89 -11.24
CA PRO A 28 -6.70 11.13 -10.87
C PRO A 28 -6.46 11.52 -9.41
N THR A 29 -6.12 10.56 -8.55
CA THR A 29 -5.87 10.80 -7.12
C THR A 29 -4.40 11.02 -6.78
N PHE A 30 -3.53 11.21 -7.77
CA PHE A 30 -2.10 11.45 -7.59
C PHE A 30 -1.78 12.53 -6.54
N PHE A 31 -2.55 13.61 -6.51
CA PHE A 31 -2.39 14.67 -5.51
C PHE A 31 -2.62 14.19 -4.06
N LEU A 32 -3.49 13.19 -3.85
CA LEU A 32 -3.79 12.66 -2.52
C LEU A 32 -2.69 11.73 -2.01
N TRP A 33 -2.17 10.83 -2.84
CA TRP A 33 -1.21 9.83 -2.38
C TRP A 33 0.25 10.19 -2.64
N ALA A 34 0.55 11.07 -3.59
CA ALA A 34 1.90 11.58 -3.83
C ALA A 34 2.09 13.02 -3.33
N GLY A 35 1.11 13.89 -3.59
CA GLY A 35 1.19 15.29 -3.17
C GLY A 35 1.12 15.47 -1.65
N ALA A 36 0.10 14.91 -1.00
CA ALA A 36 -0.09 15.12 0.44
C ALA A 36 1.08 14.63 1.30
N PRO A 37 1.66 13.43 1.10
CA PRO A 37 2.82 12.99 1.88
C PRO A 37 4.05 13.88 1.68
N PHE A 38 4.31 14.30 0.44
CA PHE A 38 5.49 15.10 0.14
C PHE A 38 5.36 16.52 0.70
N PHE A 39 4.26 17.22 0.40
CA PHE A 39 4.12 18.64 0.77
C PHE A 39 3.66 18.86 2.21
N ILE A 40 2.67 18.07 2.69
CA ILE A 40 2.10 18.28 4.01
C ILE A 40 2.98 17.60 5.05
N ILE A 41 3.23 16.29 4.89
CA ILE A 41 3.98 15.53 5.89
C ILE A 41 5.47 15.86 5.82
N GLY A 42 6.05 15.99 4.63
CA GLY A 42 7.42 16.48 4.49
C GLY A 42 7.61 17.83 5.17
N GLY A 43 6.81 18.84 4.82
CA GLY A 43 6.92 20.17 5.41
C GLY A 43 6.67 20.20 6.93
N LEU A 44 5.73 19.40 7.45
CA LEU A 44 5.51 19.31 8.90
C LEU A 44 6.68 18.63 9.62
N VAL A 45 7.22 17.54 9.06
CA VAL A 45 8.29 16.76 9.70
C VAL A 45 9.63 17.49 9.60
N GLU A 46 9.92 18.19 8.51
CA GLU A 46 11.14 19.03 8.38
C GLU A 46 11.20 20.14 9.43
N ASN A 47 10.05 20.69 9.83
CA ASN A 47 9.98 21.70 10.89
C ASN A 47 10.18 21.12 12.30
N LEU A 48 9.99 19.80 12.47
CA LEU A 48 10.10 19.12 13.76
C LEU A 48 11.44 18.39 13.92
N ILE A 49 12.01 17.91 12.81
CA ILE A 49 13.14 17.00 12.77
C ILE A 49 14.15 17.50 11.75
N SER A 50 15.38 17.75 12.18
CA SER A 50 16.49 18.21 11.32
C SER A 50 17.11 17.09 10.47
N SER A 51 16.86 15.83 10.81
CA SER A 51 17.37 14.68 10.06
C SER A 51 16.56 14.45 8.79
N GLN A 52 17.16 14.78 7.65
CA GLN A 52 16.60 14.55 6.31
C GLN A 52 16.24 13.08 6.06
N VAL A 53 17.00 12.14 6.63
CA VAL A 53 16.73 10.70 6.51
C VAL A 53 15.42 10.32 7.19
N LEU A 54 15.14 10.88 8.38
CA LEU A 54 13.90 10.62 9.09
C LEU A 54 12.71 11.25 8.37
N VAL A 55 12.87 12.46 7.84
CA VAL A 55 11.86 13.13 6.99
C VAL A 55 11.52 12.24 5.79
N PHE A 56 12.54 11.76 5.06
CA PHE A 56 12.34 10.89 3.90
C PHE A 56 11.61 9.59 4.24
N ILE A 57 11.97 8.95 5.36
CA ILE A 57 11.28 7.74 5.85
C ILE A 57 9.81 8.06 6.20
N SER A 58 9.54 9.19 6.85
CA SER A 58 8.18 9.60 7.20
C SER A 58 7.31 9.87 5.98
N ILE A 59 7.83 10.59 4.99
CA ILE A 59 7.17 10.82 3.70
C ILE A 59 6.91 9.47 3.01
N SER A 60 7.91 8.58 3.00
CA SER A 60 7.82 7.28 2.34
C SER A 60 6.79 6.36 2.99
N LEU A 61 6.74 6.32 4.32
CA LEU A 61 5.76 5.53 5.06
C LEU A 61 4.35 6.07 4.87
N SER A 62 4.18 7.39 4.89
CA SER A 62 2.86 8.00 4.65
C SER A 62 2.35 7.75 3.22
N GLY A 63 3.20 7.97 2.20
CA GLY A 63 2.83 7.69 0.82
C GLY A 63 2.52 6.23 0.59
N GLY A 64 3.35 5.33 1.11
CA GLY A 64 3.08 3.89 1.10
C GLY A 64 1.75 3.52 1.77
N PHE A 65 1.44 4.13 2.92
CA PHE A 65 0.18 3.91 3.62
C PHE A 65 -1.02 4.37 2.78
N LEU A 66 -1.03 5.62 2.30
CA LEU A 66 -2.15 6.14 1.50
C LEU A 66 -2.32 5.35 0.19
N PHE A 67 -1.21 5.00 -0.47
CA PHE A 67 -1.22 4.19 -1.68
C PHE A 67 -1.81 2.79 -1.43
N SER A 68 -1.50 2.18 -0.27
CA SER A 68 -1.98 0.84 0.08
C SER A 68 -3.52 0.78 0.23
N LEU A 69 -4.16 1.88 0.61
CA LEU A 69 -5.60 1.95 0.86
C LEU A 69 -6.42 1.75 -0.42
N TYR A 70 -5.90 2.14 -1.59
CA TYR A 70 -6.55 1.90 -2.87
C TYR A 70 -6.75 0.40 -3.16
N PHE A 71 -5.84 -0.43 -2.65
CA PHE A 71 -5.87 -1.88 -2.83
C PHE A 71 -6.63 -2.60 -1.71
N LEU A 72 -7.13 -1.88 -0.70
CA LEU A 72 -7.82 -2.47 0.45
C LEU A 72 -9.01 -3.38 0.06
N PRO A 73 -9.89 -3.02 -0.91
CA PRO A 73 -10.98 -3.92 -1.32
C PRO A 73 -10.48 -5.22 -1.95
N PHE A 74 -9.35 -5.16 -2.66
CA PHE A 74 -8.71 -6.32 -3.26
C PHE A 74 -8.06 -7.21 -2.19
N LEU A 75 -7.30 -6.61 -1.27
CA LEU A 75 -6.68 -7.30 -0.13
C LEU A 75 -7.72 -7.97 0.77
N TYR A 76 -8.88 -7.34 0.98
CA TYR A 76 -10.00 -7.91 1.72
C TYR A 76 -10.52 -9.21 1.09
N LYS A 77 -10.67 -9.26 -0.24
CA LYS A 77 -11.13 -10.49 -0.92
C LYS A 77 -10.12 -11.63 -0.80
N ILE A 78 -8.83 -11.32 -0.86
CA ILE A 78 -7.76 -12.29 -0.62
C ILE A 78 -7.82 -12.80 0.83
N ALA A 79 -7.89 -11.88 1.79
CA ALA A 79 -7.97 -12.22 3.21
C ALA A 79 -9.20 -13.09 3.53
N LYS A 80 -10.37 -12.79 2.92
CA LYS A 80 -11.60 -13.56 3.13
C LYS A 80 -11.49 -14.99 2.60
N GLN A 81 -10.85 -15.22 1.45
CA GLN A 81 -10.64 -16.58 0.96
C GLN A 81 -9.64 -17.36 1.82
N LEU A 82 -8.52 -16.74 2.19
CA LEU A 82 -7.51 -17.37 3.05
C LEU A 82 -8.07 -17.70 4.43
N ALA A 83 -8.86 -16.80 5.01
CA ALA A 83 -9.58 -17.04 6.27
C ALA A 83 -10.55 -18.21 6.18
N ASN A 84 -11.24 -18.39 5.05
CA ASN A 84 -12.16 -19.52 4.85
C ASN A 84 -11.43 -20.88 4.81
N ILE A 85 -10.22 -20.90 4.24
CA ILE A 85 -9.37 -22.10 4.18
C ILE A 85 -8.72 -22.40 5.53
N THR A 86 -8.31 -21.36 6.26
CA THR A 86 -7.54 -21.50 7.51
C THR A 86 -8.40 -21.46 8.78
N GLN A 87 -9.70 -21.18 8.67
CA GLN A 87 -10.64 -21.02 9.78
C GLN A 87 -10.24 -19.93 10.80
N ILE A 88 -9.36 -19.01 10.41
CA ILE A 88 -8.93 -17.87 11.23
C ILE A 88 -9.78 -16.64 10.87
N GLY A 89 -9.96 -15.71 11.81
CA GLY A 89 -10.69 -14.47 11.57
C GLY A 89 -10.14 -13.65 10.40
N VAL A 90 -11.02 -13.20 9.51
CA VAL A 90 -10.73 -12.39 8.32
C VAL A 90 -9.93 -11.12 8.68
N GLY A 91 -10.27 -10.48 9.80
CA GLY A 91 -9.60 -9.25 10.25
C GLY A 91 -8.12 -9.45 10.54
N ASN A 92 -7.73 -10.55 11.17
CA ASN A 92 -6.33 -10.82 11.50
C ASN A 92 -5.50 -11.06 10.24
N PHE A 93 -6.06 -11.80 9.27
CA PHE A 93 -5.42 -11.99 7.96
C PHE A 93 -5.32 -10.69 7.17
N LEU A 94 -6.38 -9.89 7.17
CA LEU A 94 -6.39 -8.60 6.49
C LEU A 94 -5.30 -7.70 7.05
N LEU A 95 -5.19 -7.56 8.37
CA LEU A 95 -4.17 -6.74 9.00
C LEU A 95 -2.77 -7.21 8.64
N ARG A 96 -2.48 -8.52 8.71
CA ARG A 96 -1.15 -9.07 8.37
C ARG A 96 -0.77 -8.83 6.91
N ILE A 97 -1.71 -9.05 5.98
CA ILE A 97 -1.44 -8.84 4.56
C ILE A 97 -1.30 -7.34 4.29
N HIS A 98 -2.18 -6.51 4.88
CA HIS A 98 -2.19 -5.07 4.65
C HIS A 98 -0.95 -4.39 5.22
N THR A 99 -0.48 -4.75 6.42
CA THR A 99 0.78 -4.21 6.97
C THR A 99 1.97 -4.56 6.09
N THR A 100 2.08 -5.81 5.66
CA THR A 100 3.13 -6.23 4.72
C THR A 100 3.06 -5.44 3.41
N PHE A 101 1.84 -5.22 2.91
CA PHE A 101 1.62 -4.45 1.69
C PHE A 101 2.00 -2.97 1.85
N ILE A 102 1.71 -2.34 2.99
CA ILE A 102 2.13 -0.97 3.31
C ILE A 102 3.66 -0.84 3.23
N PHE A 103 4.41 -1.79 3.78
CA PHE A 103 5.88 -1.75 3.69
C PHE A 103 6.37 -1.83 2.24
N ILE A 104 5.79 -2.71 1.44
CA ILE A 104 6.14 -2.83 0.01
C ILE A 104 5.83 -1.51 -0.72
N CYS A 105 4.63 -0.98 -0.53
CA CYS A 105 4.22 0.30 -1.13
C CYS A 105 5.11 1.44 -0.68
N SER A 106 5.54 1.46 0.59
CA SER A 106 6.43 2.48 1.13
C SER A 106 7.81 2.46 0.47
N VAL A 107 8.37 1.27 0.25
CA VAL A 107 9.65 1.12 -0.47
C VAL A 107 9.52 1.59 -1.92
N VAL A 108 8.47 1.16 -2.62
CA VAL A 108 8.21 1.58 -4.01
C VAL A 108 8.02 3.10 -4.10
N TYR A 109 7.31 3.68 -3.14
CA TYR A 109 7.08 5.11 -3.05
C TYR A 109 8.38 5.89 -2.76
N GLY A 110 9.20 5.41 -1.83
CA GLY A 110 10.51 6.00 -1.56
C GLY A 110 11.43 5.98 -2.79
N ILE A 111 11.50 4.85 -3.49
CA ILE A 111 12.27 4.73 -4.74
C ILE A 111 11.76 5.71 -5.80
N THR A 112 10.45 5.84 -5.96
CA THR A 112 9.87 6.77 -6.96
C THR A 112 10.17 8.23 -6.61
N ILE A 113 10.10 8.62 -5.33
CA ILE A 113 10.54 9.97 -4.91
C ILE A 113 12.03 10.17 -5.19
N TYR A 114 12.86 9.20 -4.81
CA TYR A 114 14.31 9.27 -5.03
C TYR A 114 14.65 9.49 -6.51
N VAL A 115 13.98 8.76 -7.41
CA VAL A 115 14.17 8.88 -8.87
C VAL A 115 13.66 10.22 -9.42
N ILE A 116 12.51 10.71 -8.96
CA ILE A 116 11.87 11.93 -9.50
C ILE A 116 12.58 13.19 -9.01
N PHE A 117 12.88 13.25 -7.71
CA PHE A 117 13.40 14.45 -7.06
C PHE A 117 14.92 14.45 -6.88
N GLN A 118 15.61 13.37 -7.26
CA GLN A 118 17.06 13.20 -7.08
C GLN A 118 17.51 13.55 -5.65
N TYR A 119 16.75 13.03 -4.68
CA TYR A 119 17.16 13.10 -3.27
C TYR A 119 18.47 12.34 -3.03
#